data_AF-A0A2J7ZID6-F1
#
_entry.id   AF-A0A2J7ZID6-F1
#
_cell.length_a   1.000
_cell.length_b   1.000
_cell.length_c   1.000
_cell.angle_alpha   90.00
_cell.angle_beta   90.00
_cell.angle_gamma   90.00
#
_symmetry.space_group_name_H-M   'P 1'
#
loop_
_entity.id
_entity.type
_entity.pdbx_description
1 polymer ?
#
loop_
_entity_poly.entity_id
_entity_poly.type
_entity_poly.pdbx_seq_one_letter_code
_entity_poly.pdbx_strand_id
1 'polypeptide(L)'
;MGLSLGGPNGAGKTTLMNLLSGDIAPVSGDSRRSHKLRIGRYAQHFVDALSFDENPVEYLMSKYPTAGLKPEGMRAMLGRFGLSGQHHLTPICKLS
;
A
#
# COMPACT_ATOMS: atom_id res chain seq x y z
N MET A 1 13.88 14.63 2.28
CA MET A 1 13.28 15.57 1.31
C MET A 1 11.95 14.97 0.87
N GLY A 2 10.83 15.68 1.03
CA GLY A 2 9.51 15.25 0.60
C GLY A 2 9.02 16.12 -0.56
N LEU A 3 8.29 15.52 -1.51
CA LEU A 3 7.63 16.25 -2.60
C LEU A 3 6.12 16.23 -2.35
N SER A 4 5.46 17.36 -2.62
CA SER A 4 4.01 17.49 -2.56
C SER A 4 3.48 17.99 -3.90
N LEU A 5 2.32 17.46 -4.32
CA LEU A 5 1.67 17.81 -5.58
C LEU A 5 0.34 18.51 -5.28
N GLY A 6 0.27 19.82 -5.54
CA GLY A 6 -0.92 20.65 -5.36
C GLY A 6 -1.66 20.96 -6.66
N GLY A 7 -2.95 21.24 -6.56
CA GLY A 7 -3.80 21.67 -7.69
C GLY A 7 -5.27 21.28 -7.51
N PRO A 8 -6.20 21.85 -8.30
CA PRO A 8 -7.63 21.56 -8.19
C PRO A 8 -7.97 20.09 -8.55
N ASN A 9 -9.18 19.65 -8.20
CA ASN A 9 -9.69 18.36 -8.64
C ASN A 9 -9.77 18.32 -10.17
N GLY A 10 -9.35 17.20 -10.77
CA GLY A 10 -9.24 17.07 -12.22
C GLY A 10 -7.95 17.62 -12.85
N ALA A 11 -7.04 18.23 -12.09
CA ALA A 11 -5.76 18.75 -12.62
C ALA A 11 -4.75 17.67 -13.08
N GLY A 12 -5.13 16.40 -13.11
CA GLY A 12 -4.26 15.31 -13.57
C GLY A 12 -3.27 14.76 -12.53
N LYS A 13 -3.45 15.06 -11.24
CA LYS A 13 -2.56 14.56 -10.17
C LYS A 13 -2.47 13.03 -10.13
N THR A 14 -3.62 12.35 -10.23
CA THR A 14 -3.69 10.88 -10.31
C THR A 14 -3.03 10.36 -11.58
N THR A 15 -3.22 11.04 -12.72
CA THR A 15 -2.57 10.72 -13.98
C THR A 15 -1.05 10.78 -13.86
N LEU A 16 -0.51 11.82 -13.21
CA LEU A 16 0.92 11.94 -12.93
C LEU A 16 1.41 10.80 -12.02
N MET A 17 0.68 10.46 -10.95
CA MET A 17 1.06 9.34 -10.08
C MET A 17 1.06 8.00 -10.82
N ASN A 18 0.09 7.77 -11.72
CA ASN A 18 0.02 6.57 -12.55
C ASN A 18 1.19 6.52 -13.55
N LEU A 19 1.57 7.67 -14.13
CA LEU A 19 2.72 7.78 -15.02
C LEU A 19 4.05 7.59 -14.29
N LEU A 20 4.17 7.99 -13.02
CA LEU A 20 5.34 7.73 -12.19
C LEU A 20 5.40 6.27 -11.70
N SER A 21 4.24 5.66 -11.47
CA SER A 21 4.13 4.26 -11.01
C SER A 21 4.22 3.27 -12.17
N GLY A 22 3.90 3.69 -13.40
CA GLY A 22 4.01 2.88 -14.63
C GLY A 22 2.73 2.19 -15.02
N ASP A 23 1.62 2.57 -14.40
CA ASP A 23 0.31 2.06 -14.78
C ASP A 23 -0.11 2.61 -16.16
N ILE A 24 0.47 3.73 -16.61
CA ILE A 24 0.24 4.31 -17.94
C ILE A 24 1.55 4.73 -18.61
N ALA A 25 1.59 4.64 -19.94
CA ALA A 25 2.69 5.12 -20.76
C ALA A 25 2.58 6.63 -21.03
N PRO A 26 3.70 7.36 -21.18
CA PRO A 26 3.68 8.75 -21.64
C PRO A 26 3.17 8.81 -23.08
N VAL A 27 2.33 9.80 -23.38
CA VAL A 27 1.90 10.09 -24.77
C VAL A 27 3.07 10.64 -25.60
N SER A 28 3.96 11.40 -24.96
CA SER A 28 5.18 11.94 -25.55
C SER A 28 6.26 12.08 -24.49
N GLY A 29 7.52 12.07 -24.93
CA GLY A 29 8.70 12.08 -24.06
C GLY A 29 9.01 10.72 -23.44
N ASP A 30 9.98 10.70 -22.51
CA ASP A 30 10.49 9.48 -21.89
C ASP A 30 10.12 9.40 -20.40
N SER A 31 9.77 8.20 -19.93
CA SER A 31 9.71 7.87 -18.50
C SER A 31 10.74 6.80 -18.19
N ARG A 32 11.83 7.19 -17.51
CA ARG A 32 12.95 6.30 -17.17
C ARG A 32 12.99 6.00 -15.68
N ARG A 33 13.22 4.74 -15.34
CA ARG A 33 13.31 4.28 -13.95
C ARG A 33 14.42 3.27 -13.81
N SER A 34 15.02 3.22 -12.63
CA SER A 34 15.97 2.17 -12.31
C SER A 34 15.28 0.82 -12.26
N HIS A 35 15.91 -0.21 -12.82
CA HIS A 35 15.43 -1.60 -12.71
C HIS A 35 15.32 -2.09 -11.26
N LYS A 36 16.01 -1.44 -10.31
CA LYS A 36 15.96 -1.77 -8.88
C LYS A 36 14.93 -0.95 -8.11
N LEU A 37 14.19 -0.03 -8.76
CA LEU A 37 13.20 0.81 -8.11
C LEU A 37 12.00 -0.04 -7.64
N ARG A 38 11.60 0.13 -6.38
CA ARG A 38 10.37 -0.44 -5.82
C ARG A 38 9.46 0.70 -5.37
N ILE A 39 8.26 0.78 -5.93
CA ILE A 39 7.29 1.85 -5.63
C ILE A 39 6.24 1.30 -4.68
N GLY A 40 6.05 1.94 -3.53
CA GLY A 40 4.92 1.73 -2.65
C GLY A 40 3.89 2.86 -2.85
N ARG A 41 2.64 2.52 -3.14
CA ARG A 41 1.55 3.48 -3.36
C ARG A 41 0.43 3.24 -2.36
N TYR A 42 -0.04 4.33 -1.72
CA TYR A 42 -1.23 4.35 -0.88
C TYR A 42 -2.28 5.22 -1.58
N ALA A 43 -3.43 4.64 -1.92
CA ALA A 43 -4.52 5.33 -2.62
C ALA A 43 -5.77 5.36 -1.74
N GLN A 44 -6.63 6.38 -1.90
CA GLN A 44 -7.80 6.59 -1.04
C GLN A 44 -8.78 5.40 -1.01
N HIS A 45 -8.88 4.63 -2.11
CA HIS A 45 -9.73 3.44 -2.21
C HIS A 45 -9.06 2.13 -1.74
N PHE A 46 -7.91 2.21 -1.06
CA PHE A 46 -7.18 1.00 -0.66
C PHE A 46 -7.97 0.09 0.30
N VAL A 47 -8.91 0.66 1.06
CA VAL A 47 -9.76 -0.09 2.01
C VAL A 47 -10.65 -1.11 1.30
N ASP A 48 -11.12 -0.80 0.09
CA ASP A 48 -12.02 -1.67 -0.68
C ASP A 48 -11.33 -2.97 -1.15
N ALA A 49 -10.00 -3.03 -1.08
CA ALA A 49 -9.18 -4.18 -1.50
C ALA A 49 -8.75 -5.10 -0.35
N LEU A 50 -9.29 -4.91 0.87
CA LEU A 50 -9.01 -5.74 2.02
C LEU A 50 -9.94 -6.96 2.06
N SER A 51 -9.38 -8.14 2.33
CA SER A 51 -10.18 -9.33 2.65
C SER A 51 -10.79 -9.17 4.03
N PHE A 52 -12.08 -8.86 4.08
CA PHE A 52 -12.79 -8.46 5.30
C PHE A 52 -12.92 -9.57 6.35
N ASP A 53 -12.81 -10.83 5.95
CA ASP A 53 -12.97 -11.99 6.83
C ASP A 53 -11.68 -12.45 7.51
N GLU A 54 -10.51 -12.04 7.01
CA GLU A 54 -9.20 -12.38 7.57
C GLU A 54 -8.82 -11.40 8.69
N ASN A 55 -7.97 -11.83 9.63
CA ASN A 55 -7.32 -10.89 10.53
C ASN A 55 -6.07 -10.25 9.88
N PRO A 56 -5.57 -9.10 10.39
CA PRO A 56 -4.42 -8.41 9.80
C PRO A 56 -3.14 -9.26 9.67
N VAL A 57 -2.91 -10.21 10.57
CA VAL A 57 -1.74 -11.10 10.51
C VAL A 57 -1.89 -12.08 9.34
N GLU A 58 -3.05 -12.73 9.24
CA GLU A 58 -3.38 -13.65 8.14
C GLU A 58 -3.32 -12.95 6.79
N TYR A 59 -3.92 -11.77 6.68
CA TYR A 59 -3.91 -10.98 5.45
C TYR A 59 -2.50 -10.68 4.96
N LEU A 60 -1.61 -10.23 5.86
CA LEU A 60 -0.22 -9.93 5.50
C LEU A 60 0.59 -11.17 5.16
N MET A 61 0.37 -12.30 5.85
CA MET A 61 1.03 -13.56 5.55
C MET A 61 0.59 -14.13 4.19
N SER A 62 -0.70 -14.07 3.90
CA SER A 62 -1.30 -14.49 2.62
C SER A 62 -0.82 -13.61 1.45
N LYS A 63 -0.79 -12.29 1.67
CA LYS A 63 -0.37 -11.32 0.63
C LYS A 63 1.14 -11.34 0.36
N TYR A 64 1.96 -11.67 1.34
CA TYR A 64 3.42 -11.69 1.23
C TYR A 64 4.01 -13.03 1.69
N PRO A 65 3.70 -14.15 1.01
CA PRO A 65 4.12 -15.48 1.44
C PRO A 65 5.64 -15.66 1.39
N THR A 66 6.34 -14.86 0.56
CA THR A 66 7.80 -14.88 0.40
C THR A 66 8.54 -13.91 1.32
N ALA A 67 7.84 -13.18 2.19
CA ALA A 67 8.48 -12.26 3.14
C ALA A 67 9.31 -12.98 4.21
N GLY A 68 9.10 -14.29 4.40
CA GLY A 68 9.86 -15.11 5.36
C GLY A 68 9.61 -14.77 6.83
N LEU A 69 8.58 -13.97 7.12
CA LEU A 69 8.21 -13.58 8.48
C LEU A 69 7.25 -14.61 9.08
N LYS A 70 7.55 -15.01 10.33
CA LYS A 70 6.63 -15.77 11.18
C LYS A 70 5.51 -14.85 11.71
N PRO A 71 4.39 -15.41 12.21
CA PRO A 71 3.28 -14.63 12.77
C PRO A 71 3.71 -13.58 13.80
N GLU A 72 4.69 -13.90 14.65
CA GLU A 72 5.21 -12.98 15.67
C GLU A 72 5.89 -11.75 15.05
N GLY A 73 6.62 -11.96 13.94
CA GLY A 73 7.24 -10.88 13.17
C GLY A 73 6.20 -9.97 12.52
N MET A 74 5.10 -10.54 12.02
CA MET A 74 3.99 -9.76 11.45
C MET A 74 3.27 -8.94 12.54
N ARG A 75 3.03 -9.52 13.71
CA ARG A 75 2.47 -8.81 14.87
C ARG A 75 3.36 -7.64 15.32
N ALA A 76 4.67 -7.87 15.38
CA ALA A 76 5.63 -6.81 15.70
C ALA A 76 5.61 -5.67 14.67
N MET A 77 5.51 -6.01 13.38
CA MET A 77 5.38 -5.03 12.30
C MET A 77 4.09 -4.22 12.45
N LEU A 78 2.94 -4.88 12.60
CA LEU A 78 1.64 -4.22 12.80
C LEU A 78 1.64 -3.26 14.00
N GLY A 79 2.22 -3.70 15.12
CA GLY A 79 2.39 -2.85 16.31
C GLY A 79 3.22 -1.61 16.04
N ARG A 80 4.31 -1.73 15.27
CA ARG A 80 5.16 -0.59 14.87
C ARG A 80 4.44 0.41 13.96
N PHE A 81 3.43 -0.02 13.22
CA PHE A 81 2.55 0.85 12.44
C PHE A 81 1.35 1.40 13.24
N GLY A 82 1.29 1.13 14.55
CA GLY A 82 0.28 1.70 15.46
C GLY A 82 -0.98 0.86 15.62
N LEU A 83 -1.04 -0.34 15.03
CA LEU A 83 -2.17 -1.23 15.27
C LEU A 83 -2.01 -1.95 16.61
N SER A 84 -2.93 -1.72 17.54
CA SER A 84 -2.93 -2.34 18.87
C SER A 84 -2.96 -3.86 18.81
N GLY A 85 -2.25 -4.53 19.73
CA GLY A 85 -2.11 -5.99 19.75
C GLY A 85 -3.42 -6.78 19.87
N GLN A 86 -4.44 -6.16 20.45
CA GLN A 86 -5.81 -6.73 20.54
C GLN A 86 -6.49 -6.82 19.17
N HIS A 87 -6.11 -5.95 18.22
CA HIS A 87 -6.69 -5.92 16.87
C HIS A 87 -5.99 -6.86 15.88
N HIS A 88 -4.82 -7.41 16.24
CA HIS A 88 -4.01 -8.23 15.32
C HIS A 88 -4.70 -9.53 14.90
N LEU A 89 -5.58 -10.08 15.76
CA LEU A 89 -6.32 -11.32 15.52
C LEU A 89 -7.83 -11.07 15.35
N THR A 90 -8.23 -9.80 15.28
CA THR A 90 -9.62 -9.42 15.04
C THR A 90 -9.84 -9.36 13.52
N PRO A 91 -10.93 -9.92 12.98
CA PRO A 91 -11.27 -9.79 11.56
C PRO A 91 -11.25 -8.33 11.11
N ILE A 92 -10.71 -8.07 9.93
CA ILE A 92 -10.52 -6.71 9.40
C ILE A 92 -11.86 -5.95 9.33
N CYS A 93 -12.98 -6.63 9.05
CA CYS A 93 -14.31 -6.03 9.02
C CYS A 93 -14.79 -5.44 10.35
N LYS A 94 -14.16 -5.81 11.47
CA LYS A 94 -14.50 -5.31 12.82
C LYS A 94 -13.56 -4.22 13.31
N LEU A 95 -12.61 -3.80 12.49
CA LEU A 95 -11.69 -2.70 12.80
C LEU A 95 -12.33 -1.36 12.43
N SER A 96 -12.07 -0.34 13.27
CA SER A 96 -12.56 1.04 13.11
C SER A 96 -11.49 1.96 12.53
#